data_AF-A0A2E1UVC4-F1
#
_entry.id   AF-A0A2E1UVC4-F1
#
_cell.length_a   1.000
_cell.length_b   1.000
_cell.length_c   1.000
_cell.angle_alpha   90.00
_cell.angle_beta   90.00
_cell.angle_gamma   90.00
#
_symmetry.space_group_name_H-M   'P 1'
#
loop_
_entity.id
_entity.type
_entity.pdbx_description
1 polymer ?
#
loop_
_entity_poly.entity_id
_entity_poly.type
_entity_poly.pdbx_seq_one_letter_code
_entity_poly.pdbx_strand_id
1 'polypeptide(L)'
;MEFYTFFVFFSVIVTPDGEIKSFSKHVSECPTWEIVQELHEPRVDKGEIVDWGATCLETKLPLKAPPSEDAVPTTPPVPIEKPKAEGLST
;
A
#
# COMPACT_ATOMS: atom_id res chain seq x y z
N MET A 1 5.84 8.74 10.88
CA MET A 1 5.45 8.48 9.49
C MET A 1 4.37 7.42 9.55
N GLU A 2 3.17 7.73 9.10
CA GLU A 2 2.05 6.78 9.10
C GLU A 2 2.22 5.83 7.90
N PHE A 3 2.11 4.53 8.17
CA PHE A 3 2.16 3.49 7.13
C PHE A 3 0.76 2.98 6.89
N TYR A 4 0.35 2.96 5.63
CA TYR A 4 -0.84 2.23 5.22
C TYR A 4 -0.45 0.76 5.02
N THR A 5 -1.08 -0.13 5.78
CA THR A 5 -0.84 -1.57 5.72
C THR A 5 -1.98 -2.26 4.98
N PHE A 6 -1.64 -3.11 4.02
CA PHE A 6 -2.59 -3.97 3.32
C PHE A 6 -1.91 -5.27 2.89
N PHE A 7 -2.70 -6.31 2.61
CA PHE A 7 -2.18 -7.59 2.14
C PHE A 7 -2.46 -7.75 0.65
N VAL A 8 -1.49 -8.33 -0.06
CA VAL A 8 -1.65 -8.72 -1.47
C VAL A 8 -1.54 -10.24 -1.54
N PHE A 9 -2.65 -10.88 -1.90
CA PHE A 9 -2.66 -12.27 -2.29
C PHE A 9 -2.29 -12.36 -3.77
N PHE A 10 -1.35 -13.24 -4.10
CA PHE A 10 -0.91 -13.53 -5.45
C PHE A 10 -0.92 -15.05 -5.66
N SER A 11 -1.58 -15.52 -6.70
CA SER A 11 -1.52 -16.91 -7.13
C SER A 11 -1.21 -17.03 -8.61
N VAL A 12 -0.58 -18.14 -8.97
CA VAL A 12 -0.26 -18.54 -10.33
C VAL A 12 -0.73 -19.97 -10.54
N ILE A 13 -1.24 -20.23 -11.72
CA ILE A 13 -1.59 -21.57 -12.18
C ILE A 13 -0.92 -21.81 -13.54
N VAL A 14 -0.49 -23.05 -13.75
CA VAL A 14 -0.01 -23.54 -15.04
C VAL A 14 -1.13 -24.36 -15.65
N THR A 15 -1.60 -24.01 -16.84
CA THR A 15 -2.65 -24.76 -17.53
C THR A 15 -2.05 -25.88 -18.39
N PRO A 16 -2.84 -26.90 -18.80
CA PRO A 16 -2.34 -28.05 -19.57
C PRO A 16 -1.72 -27.72 -20.93
N ASP A 17 -2.08 -26.58 -21.50
CA ASP A 17 -1.51 -26.01 -22.74
C ASP A 17 -0.16 -25.31 -22.51
N GLY A 18 0.31 -25.22 -21.26
CA GLY A 18 1.56 -24.57 -20.87
C GLY A 18 1.43 -23.07 -20.65
N GLU A 19 0.22 -22.49 -20.70
CA GLU A 19 0.02 -21.09 -20.32
C GLU A 19 0.16 -20.90 -18.80
N ILE A 20 0.66 -19.73 -18.40
CA ILE A 20 0.72 -19.32 -16.99
C ILE A 20 -0.33 -18.23 -16.79
N LYS A 21 -1.26 -18.46 -15.86
CA LYS A 21 -2.28 -17.48 -15.47
C LYS A 21 -2.01 -17.03 -14.05
N SER A 22 -1.95 -15.72 -13.85
CA SER A 22 -1.72 -15.10 -12.54
C SER A 22 -2.96 -14.36 -12.05
N PHE A 23 -3.23 -14.44 -10.76
CA PHE A 23 -4.28 -13.71 -10.08
C PHE A 23 -3.69 -12.93 -8.90
N SER A 24 -4.02 -11.64 -8.79
CA SER A 24 -3.58 -10.80 -7.68
C SER A 24 -4.77 -10.05 -7.10
N LYS A 25 -4.90 -10.04 -5.77
CA LYS A 25 -5.99 -9.32 -5.09
C LYS A 25 -5.55 -8.74 -3.74
N HIS A 26 -6.01 -7.52 -3.48
CA HIS A 26 -5.93 -6.92 -2.16
C HIS A 26 -6.91 -7.61 -1.20
N VAL A 27 -6.40 -8.07 -0.06
CA VAL A 27 -7.20 -8.75 0.96
C VAL A 27 -6.99 -8.08 2.31
N SER A 28 -8.00 -8.16 3.17
CA SER A 28 -7.91 -7.67 4.56
C SER A 28 -7.07 -8.60 5.43
N GLU A 29 -7.02 -9.88 5.08
CA GLU A 29 -6.28 -10.92 5.77
C GLU A 29 -5.79 -11.96 4.74
N CYS A 30 -4.59 -12.50 4.95
CA CYS A 30 -4.06 -13.55 4.10
C CYS A 30 -4.81 -14.87 4.29
N PRO A 31 -5.23 -15.55 3.21
CA PRO A 31 -5.85 -16.87 3.36
C PRO A 31 -4.86 -17.86 3.97
N THR A 32 -5.37 -18.83 4.73
CA THR A 32 -4.54 -19.92 5.24
C THR A 32 -4.09 -20.83 4.11
N TRP A 33 -3.01 -21.56 4.34
CA TRP A 33 -2.49 -22.50 3.36
C TRP A 33 -3.52 -23.59 3.01
N GLU A 34 -4.29 -24.08 3.99
CA GLU A 34 -5.31 -25.11 3.72
C GLU A 34 -6.38 -24.60 2.74
N ILE A 35 -6.87 -23.37 2.92
CA ILE A 35 -7.88 -22.78 2.02
C ILE A 35 -7.34 -22.67 0.59
N VAL A 36 -6.06 -22.28 0.46
CA VAL A 36 -5.44 -22.17 -0.87
C VAL A 36 -5.29 -23.55 -1.50
N GLN A 37 -4.90 -24.57 -0.74
CA GLN A 37 -4.83 -25.95 -1.23
C GLN A 37 -6.20 -26.48 -1.63
N GLU A 38 -7.23 -26.33 -0.79
CA GLU A 38 -8.60 -26.76 -1.08
C GLU A 38 -9.17 -26.14 -2.37
N LEU A 39 -8.68 -24.95 -2.74
CA LEU A 39 -9.06 -24.28 -3.99
C LEU A 39 -8.35 -24.85 -5.24
N HIS A 40 -7.10 -25.28 -5.11
CA HIS A 40 -6.24 -25.63 -6.25
C HIS A 40 -6.06 -27.14 -6.43
N GLU A 41 -5.91 -27.93 -5.35
CA GLU A 41 -5.73 -29.39 -5.43
C GLU A 41 -6.85 -30.08 -6.23
N PRO A 42 -8.15 -29.78 -6.03
CA PRO A 42 -9.20 -30.41 -6.82
C PRO A 42 -9.14 -30.05 -8.31
N ARG A 43 -8.49 -28.95 -8.69
CA ARG A 43 -8.29 -28.55 -10.09
C ARG A 43 -7.10 -29.26 -10.70
N VAL A 44 -6.07 -29.54 -9.90
CA VAL A 44 -4.96 -30.43 -10.28
C VAL A 44 -5.50 -31.83 -10.53
N ASP A 45 -6.29 -32.38 -9.60
CA ASP A 45 -6.87 -33.72 -9.70
C ASP A 45 -7.78 -33.90 -10.93
N LYS A 46 -8.48 -32.83 -11.34
CA LYS A 46 -9.31 -32.83 -12.55
C LYS A 46 -8.53 -32.62 -13.85
N GLY A 47 -7.25 -32.28 -13.76
CA GLY A 47 -6.44 -31.89 -14.92
C GLY A 47 -6.82 -30.53 -15.51
N GLU A 48 -7.51 -29.66 -14.75
CA GLU A 48 -7.80 -28.28 -15.17
C GLU A 48 -6.55 -27.40 -15.09
N ILE A 49 -5.65 -27.69 -14.16
CA ILE A 49 -4.34 -27.06 -13.99
C ILE A 49 -3.29 -28.15 -13.77
N VAL A 50 -2.06 -27.90 -14.21
CA VAL A 50 -0.92 -28.81 -14.07
C VAL A 50 -0.20 -28.57 -12.75
N ASP A 51 -0.02 -27.30 -12.40
CA ASP A 51 0.69 -26.89 -11.20
C ASP A 51 0.21 -25.51 -10.77
N TRP A 52 0.49 -25.14 -9.52
CA TRP A 52 0.10 -23.85 -8.96
C TRP A 52 1.08 -23.37 -7.90
N GLY A 53 1.07 -22.07 -7.67
CA GLY A 53 1.83 -21.44 -6.59
C GLY A 53 1.05 -20.25 -6.05
N ALA A 54 1.19 -19.98 -4.75
CA ALA A 54 0.56 -18.83 -4.14
C ALA A 54 1.45 -18.22 -3.06
N THR A 55 1.32 -16.91 -2.88
CA THR A 55 1.95 -16.16 -1.80
C THR A 55 1.01 -15.07 -1.33
N CYS A 56 1.14 -14.70 -0.07
CA CYS A 56 0.45 -13.54 0.47
C CYS A 56 1.45 -12.68 1.23
N LEU A 57 1.48 -11.39 0.88
CA LEU A 57 2.49 -10.45 1.38
C LEU A 57 1.82 -9.29 2.11
N GLU A 58 2.28 -9.02 3.33
CA GLU A 58 1.97 -7.78 4.03
C GLU A 58 2.78 -6.64 3.42
N THR A 59 2.10 -5.63 2.90
CA THR A 59 2.71 -4.45 2.29
C THR A 59 2.50 -3.23 3.17
N LYS A 60 3.58 -2.48 3.42
CA LYS A 60 3.56 -1.22 4.18
C LYS A 60 3.98 -0.09 3.25
N LEU A 61 3.06 0.82 2.97
CA LEU A 61 3.35 2.01 2.16
C LEU A 61 3.44 3.25 3.03
N PRO A 62 4.53 4.04 2.94
CA PRO A 62 4.60 5.33 3.62
C PRO A 62 3.63 6.29 2.94
N LEU A 63 2.62 6.76 3.67
CA LEU A 63 1.74 7.81 3.15
C LEU A 63 2.51 9.13 3.14
N LYS A 64 2.95 9.55 1.96
CA LYS A 64 3.29 10.97 1.73
C LYS A 64 1.98 11.71 1.56
N ALA A 65 1.35 12.10 2.67
CA ALA A 65 0.25 13.04 2.60
C ALA A 65 0.75 14.32 1.89
N PRO A 66 0.04 14.86 0.88
CA PRO A 66 0.28 16.25 0.50
C PRO A 66 0.11 17.12 1.76
N PRO A 67 0.87 18.23 1.90
CA PRO A 67 0.64 19.14 3.03
C PRO A 67 -0.86 19.47 3.07
N SER A 68 -1.53 19.23 4.20
CA SER A 68 -2.96 19.55 4.29
C SER A 68 -3.14 21.05 4.11
N GLU A 69 -4.22 21.46 3.45
CA GLU A 69 -4.54 22.88 3.25
C GLU A 69 -4.71 23.65 4.58
N ASP A 70 -4.84 22.94 5.72
CA ASP A 70 -4.85 23.50 7.07
C ASP A 70 -3.47 24.01 7.54
N ALA A 71 -2.40 23.75 6.80
CA ALA A 71 -1.07 24.27 7.09
C ALA A 71 -0.84 25.71 6.59
N VAL A 72 -1.83 26.34 5.94
CA VAL A 72 -1.79 27.77 5.63
C VAL A 72 -2.29 28.55 6.86
N PRO A 73 -1.44 29.29 7.58
CA PRO A 73 -1.91 30.11 8.68
C PRO A 73 -2.92 31.13 8.15
N THR A 74 -4.17 31.03 8.57
CA THR A 74 -5.25 31.98 8.23
C THR A 74 -5.13 33.30 8.98
N THR A 75 -4.15 33.43 9.88
CA THR A 75 -3.85 34.68 10.58
C THR A 75 -2.80 35.48 9.79
N PRO A 76 -3.13 36.70 9.32
CA PRO A 76 -2.12 37.61 8.79
C PRO A 76 -1.03 37.83 9.83
N PRO A 77 0.26 37.90 9.44
CA PRO A 77 1.32 38.24 10.38
C PRO A 77 0.99 39.61 10.98
N VAL A 78 0.92 39.66 12.32
CA VAL A 78 0.80 40.92 13.07
C VAL A 78 1.91 41.85 12.58
N PRO A 79 1.60 43.11 12.19
CA PRO A 79 2.64 44.06 11.81
C PRO A 79 3.65 44.21 12.94
N ILE A 80 4.90 43.81 12.67
CA ILE A 80 6.01 44.03 13.58
C ILE A 80 6.21 45.55 13.66
N GLU A 81 5.93 46.16 14.81
CA GLU A 81 6.25 47.57 15.03
C GLU A 81 7.76 47.79 14.83
N LYS A 82 8.10 48.69 13.90
CA LYS A 82 9.50 49.06 13.65
C LYS A 82 10.11 49.65 14.93
N PRO A 83 11.28 49.16 15.38
CA PRO A 83 11.97 49.78 16.51
C PRO A 83 12.34 51.22 16.15
N LYS A 84 11.98 52.15 17.06
CA LYS A 84 12.30 53.56 16.96
C LYS A 84 13.81 53.72 17.11
N ALA A 85 14.48 54.14 16.04
CA ALA A 85 15.90 54.48 16.09
C ALA A 85 16.06 55.82 16.82
N GLU A 86 16.28 55.79 18.14
CA GLU A 86 16.83 56.95 18.84
C GLU A 86 18.35 56.96 18.61
N GLY A 87 18.79 58.02 17.95
CA GLY A 87 20.07 58.11 17.28
C GLY A 87 21.27 58.04 18.22
N LEU A 88 22.28 57.31 17.78
CA LEU A 88 23.65 57.49 18.25
C LEU A 88 24.20 58.74 17.54
N SER A 89 24.18 59.88 18.23
CA SER A 89 24.91 61.06 17.79
C SER A 89 26.40 60.79 17.98
N THR A 90 27.16 60.82 16.88
CA THR A 90 28.62 61.00 16.89
C THR A 90 28.97 62.47 17.06
#